data_AF-A0A7X0HHU0-F1
#
_entry.id   AF-A0A7X0HHU0-F1
#
_cell.length_a   1.000
_cell.length_b   1.000
_cell.length_c   1.000
_cell.angle_alpha   90.00
_cell.angle_beta   90.00
_cell.angle_gamma   90.00
#
_symmetry.space_group_name_H-M   'P 1'
#
loop_
_entity.id
_entity.type
_entity.pdbx_description
1 polymer ?
#
loop_
_entity_poly.entity_id
_entity_poly.type
_entity_poly.pdbx_seq_one_letter_code
_entity_poly.pdbx_strand_id
1 'polypeptide(L)'
;MPNAHEADATVGPEPAAPPPGPAQGPAPDAHTPGAVPGPAPGAPTPEPAPTGREVRRVTIDPQGPLLVEGPVEVALPDGGTARSDRFVVAVCTCRRSRSYPWCDTSHRRRTRKPSRDATD
;
A
#
# COMPACT_ATOMS: atom_id res chain seq x y z
N MET A 1 32.25 30.24 -29.33
CA MET A 1 32.49 30.97 -28.08
C MET A 1 32.28 29.98 -26.94
N PRO A 2 33.30 29.71 -26.12
CA PRO A 2 33.31 28.61 -25.15
C PRO A 2 32.38 28.86 -23.96
N ASN A 3 31.79 27.79 -23.43
CA ASN A 3 31.05 27.81 -22.15
C ASN A 3 32.04 28.09 -21.01
N ALA A 4 31.77 29.14 -20.24
CA ALA A 4 32.43 29.42 -18.98
C ALA A 4 31.58 28.88 -17.83
N HIS A 5 32.27 28.53 -16.74
CA HIS A 5 31.76 28.10 -15.43
C HIS A 5 31.73 26.59 -15.19
N GLU A 6 32.93 26.01 -15.24
CA GLU A 6 33.36 25.15 -14.14
C GLU A 6 33.46 26.01 -12.87
N ALA A 7 32.70 25.65 -11.83
CA ALA A 7 32.84 26.22 -10.49
C ALA A 7 33.15 25.07 -9.53
N ASP A 8 34.45 24.94 -9.28
CA ASP A 8 35.07 24.18 -8.20
C ASP A 8 34.50 24.67 -6.86
N ALA A 9 33.63 23.86 -6.25
CA ALA A 9 33.10 24.11 -4.91
C ALA A 9 33.93 23.30 -3.91
N THR A 10 34.79 24.04 -3.22
CA THR A 10 35.72 23.63 -2.19
C THR A 10 35.02 22.83 -1.09
N VAL A 11 35.54 21.64 -0.76
CA VAL A 11 35.09 20.86 0.40
C VAL A 11 35.48 21.63 1.67
N GLY A 12 34.50 22.02 2.47
CA GLY A 12 34.73 22.66 3.77
C GLY A 12 35.35 21.67 4.77
N PRO A 13 36.06 22.15 5.81
CA PRO A 13 36.67 21.27 6.79
C PRO A 13 35.60 20.48 7.57
N GLU A 14 35.84 19.18 7.77
CA GLU A 14 34.99 18.29 8.57
C GLU A 14 34.82 18.82 10.00
N PRO A 15 33.61 18.76 10.58
CA PRO A 15 33.40 19.13 11.97
C PRO A 15 34.08 18.13 12.91
N ALA A 16 34.74 18.65 13.94
CA ALA A 16 35.39 17.87 14.98
C ALA A 16 34.40 16.93 15.70
N ALA A 17 34.81 15.69 15.92
CA ALA A 17 34.03 14.67 16.61
C ALA A 17 33.59 15.14 18.02
N PRO A 18 32.36 14.81 18.46
CA PRO A 18 31.89 15.16 19.79
C PRO A 18 32.71 14.42 20.88
N PRO A 19 32.84 14.99 22.10
CA PRO A 19 33.55 14.34 23.19
C PRO A 19 32.84 13.04 23.62
N PRO A 20 33.60 12.05 24.17
CA PRO A 20 33.00 10.83 24.68
C PRO A 20 32.03 11.15 25.83
N GLY A 21 30.84 10.54 25.79
CA GLY A 21 29.83 10.67 26.82
C GLY A 21 30.28 10.08 28.17
N PRO A 22 29.58 10.40 29.29
CA PRO A 22 29.98 9.96 30.61
C PRO A 22 29.95 8.43 30.74
N ALA A 23 30.95 7.89 31.45
CA ALA A 23 31.09 6.46 31.74
C ALA A 23 29.86 5.91 32.46
N GLN A 24 29.23 4.90 31.86
CA GLN A 24 28.09 4.18 32.42
C GLN A 24 28.55 3.36 33.63
N GLY A 25 27.91 3.56 34.78
CA GLY A 25 28.18 2.82 36.01
C GLY A 25 27.82 1.33 35.92
N PRO A 26 28.23 0.50 36.90
CA PRO A 26 28.00 -0.93 36.86
C PRO A 26 26.49 -1.27 36.89
N ALA A 27 26.11 -2.27 36.10
CA ALA A 27 24.74 -2.75 35.98
C ALA A 27 24.19 -3.29 37.31
N PRO A 28 22.88 -3.15 37.61
CA PRO A 28 22.27 -3.80 38.76
C PRO A 28 22.24 -5.32 38.58
N ASP A 29 22.35 -6.05 39.69
CA ASP A 29 22.40 -7.51 39.75
C ASP A 29 21.27 -8.17 38.96
N ALA A 30 21.68 -9.10 38.09
CA ALA A 30 20.81 -9.83 37.19
C ALA A 30 19.76 -10.63 37.96
N HIS A 31 18.51 -10.17 37.92
CA HIS A 31 17.37 -11.01 38.27
C HIS A 31 17.32 -12.16 37.27
N THR A 32 17.62 -13.38 37.74
CA THR A 32 17.53 -14.58 36.90
C THR A 32 16.09 -14.72 36.43
N PRO A 33 15.79 -14.69 35.12
CA PRO A 33 14.43 -14.93 34.66
C PRO A 33 14.10 -16.39 34.98
N GLY A 34 13.07 -16.59 35.82
CA GLY A 34 12.52 -17.91 36.07
C GLY A 34 12.15 -18.56 34.74
N ALA A 35 12.49 -19.83 34.57
CA ALA A 35 12.18 -20.59 33.37
C ALA A 35 10.67 -20.56 33.11
N VAL A 36 10.27 -20.01 31.97
CA VAL A 36 8.88 -20.10 31.51
C VAL A 36 8.59 -21.56 31.14
N PRO A 37 7.53 -22.19 31.68
CA PRO A 37 7.15 -23.53 31.24
C PRO A 37 6.81 -23.51 29.75
N GLY A 38 7.29 -24.52 29.03
CA GLY A 38 7.05 -24.65 27.59
C GLY A 38 5.55 -24.77 27.27
N PRO A 39 5.12 -24.38 26.05
CA PRO A 39 3.71 -24.40 25.68
C PRO A 39 3.14 -25.82 25.79
N ALA A 40 1.92 -25.92 26.31
CA ALA A 40 1.20 -27.19 26.41
C ALA A 40 1.06 -27.84 25.02
N PRO A 41 1.25 -29.16 24.89
CA PRO A 41 1.02 -29.86 23.62
C PRO A 41 -0.45 -29.70 23.21
N GLY A 42 -0.69 -29.07 22.06
CA GLY A 42 -2.03 -28.80 21.51
C GLY A 42 -2.42 -27.32 21.43
N ALA A 43 -1.55 -26.38 21.83
CA ALA A 43 -1.79 -24.97 21.53
C ALA A 43 -1.74 -24.72 20.01
N PRO A 44 -2.74 -24.04 19.40
CA PRO A 44 -2.66 -23.69 17.99
C PRO A 44 -1.45 -22.77 17.78
N THR A 45 -0.57 -23.15 16.85
CA THR A 45 0.55 -22.30 16.43
C THR A 45 0.01 -20.92 16.07
N PRO A 46 0.55 -19.82 16.63
CA PRO A 46 0.13 -18.50 16.22
C PRO A 46 0.43 -18.34 14.73
N GLU A 47 -0.64 -18.12 13.97
CA GLU A 47 -0.56 -17.85 12.53
C GLU A 47 0.39 -16.65 12.33
N PRO A 48 1.34 -16.72 11.38
CA PRO A 48 2.30 -15.64 11.19
C PRO A 48 1.59 -14.30 10.98
N ALA A 49 2.03 -13.28 11.70
CA ALA A 49 1.50 -11.92 11.56
C ALA A 49 1.62 -11.47 10.09
N PRO A 50 0.62 -10.75 9.53
CA PRO A 50 0.60 -10.40 8.12
C PRO A 50 1.85 -9.57 7.76
N THR A 51 2.72 -10.18 6.97
CA THR A 51 3.95 -9.59 6.45
C THR A 51 3.62 -8.65 5.30
N GLY A 52 3.46 -7.35 5.57
CA GLY A 52 3.21 -6.32 4.56
C GLY A 52 1.80 -6.34 3.96
N ARG A 53 1.32 -5.17 3.53
CA ARG A 53 0.04 -5.09 2.81
C ARG A 53 0.23 -5.67 1.41
N GLU A 54 -0.36 -6.83 1.15
CA GLU A 54 -0.35 -7.45 -0.18
C GLU A 54 -0.91 -6.49 -1.23
N VAL A 55 -0.13 -6.26 -2.30
CA VAL A 55 -0.53 -5.39 -3.41
C VAL A 55 -1.66 -6.06 -4.16
N ARG A 56 -2.78 -5.35 -4.30
CA ARG A 56 -3.93 -5.80 -5.08
C ARG A 56 -3.86 -5.21 -6.46
N ARG A 57 -4.01 -6.03 -7.50
CA ARG A 57 -4.05 -5.54 -8.87
C ARG A 57 -5.35 -4.81 -9.15
N VAL A 58 -5.24 -3.67 -9.81
CA VAL A 58 -6.36 -2.93 -10.38
C VAL A 58 -6.07 -2.69 -11.86
N THR A 59 -7.01 -3.08 -12.72
CA THR A 59 -6.95 -2.78 -14.16
C THR A 59 -8.02 -1.74 -14.49
N ILE A 60 -7.62 -0.69 -15.21
CA ILE A 60 -8.52 0.37 -15.66
C ILE A 60 -8.97 0.05 -17.08
N ASP A 61 -10.28 -0.12 -17.28
CA ASP A 61 -10.86 -0.06 -18.62
C ASP A 61 -11.24 1.42 -18.93
N PRO A 62 -10.59 2.07 -19.92
CA PRO A 62 -10.81 3.50 -20.17
C PRO A 62 -12.25 3.90 -20.46
N GLN A 63 -13.09 2.97 -20.94
CA GLN A 63 -14.50 3.21 -21.27
C GLN A 63 -15.45 2.31 -20.46
N GLY A 64 -14.93 1.71 -19.39
CA GLY A 64 -15.56 0.60 -18.70
C GLY A 64 -15.29 0.62 -17.20
N PRO A 65 -15.50 -0.52 -16.53
CA PRO A 65 -15.33 -0.61 -15.09
C PRO A 65 -13.85 -0.65 -14.68
N LEU A 66 -13.60 -0.42 -13.38
CA LEU A 66 -12.35 -0.83 -12.74
C LEU A 66 -12.43 -2.31 -12.42
N LEU A 67 -11.47 -3.10 -12.87
CA LEU A 67 -11.35 -4.51 -12.52
C LEU A 67 -10.39 -4.64 -11.34
N VAL A 68 -10.88 -5.19 -10.23
CA VAL A 68 -10.13 -5.33 -8.97
C VAL A 68 -10.01 -6.82 -8.64
N GLU A 69 -8.81 -7.27 -8.30
CA GLU A 69 -8.63 -8.61 -7.71
C GLU A 69 -9.31 -8.67 -6.34
N GLY A 70 -10.24 -9.61 -6.19
CA GLY A 70 -11.05 -9.77 -4.99
C GLY A 70 -10.50 -10.79 -3.99
N PRO A 71 -11.17 -10.96 -2.84
CA PRO A 71 -12.44 -10.32 -2.45
C PRO A 71 -12.30 -8.82 -2.17
N VAL A 72 -13.39 -8.06 -2.38
CA VAL A 72 -13.41 -6.60 -2.17
C VAL A 72 -14.58 -6.14 -1.32
N GLU A 73 -14.34 -5.06 -0.58
CA GLU A 73 -15.34 -4.24 0.10
C GLU A 73 -15.24 -2.82 -0.43
N VAL A 74 -16.38 -2.24 -0.81
CA VAL A 74 -16.48 -0.89 -1.36
C VAL A 74 -17.29 -0.03 -0.40
N ALA A 75 -16.66 1.01 0.14
CA ALA A 75 -17.33 2.05 0.90
C ALA A 75 -18.06 3.01 -0.05
N LEU A 76 -19.30 3.35 0.29
CA LEU A 76 -20.18 4.20 -0.49
C LEU A 76 -20.34 5.57 0.19
N PRO A 77 -20.68 6.64 -0.56
CA PRO A 77 -20.85 7.98 0.00
C PRO A 77 -21.99 8.11 1.02
N ASP A 78 -22.95 7.19 1.00
CA ASP A 78 -24.06 7.12 1.96
C ASP A 78 -23.66 6.46 3.30
N GLY A 79 -22.38 6.09 3.45
CA GLY A 79 -21.87 5.37 4.61
C GLY A 79 -22.08 3.86 4.54
N GLY A 80 -22.72 3.35 3.48
CA GLY A 80 -22.90 1.93 3.26
C GLY A 80 -21.64 1.23 2.77
N THR A 81 -21.64 -0.10 2.87
CA THR A 81 -20.58 -0.96 2.32
C THR A 81 -21.18 -2.05 1.44
N ALA A 82 -20.62 -2.25 0.26
CA ALA A 82 -20.95 -3.37 -0.61
C ALA A 82 -19.77 -4.35 -0.69
N ARG A 83 -20.05 -5.66 -0.55
CA ARG A 83 -19.02 -6.71 -0.58
C ARG A 83 -19.21 -7.64 -1.78
N SER A 84 -18.10 -8.12 -2.31
CA SER A 84 -18.06 -9.19 -3.32
C SER A 84 -16.90 -10.13 -3.02
N ASP A 85 -17.20 -11.43 -3.02
CA ASP A 85 -16.28 -12.54 -2.79
C ASP A 85 -15.65 -13.09 -4.10
N ARG A 86 -16.06 -12.56 -5.25
CA ARG A 86 -15.53 -12.95 -6.56
C ARG A 86 -14.03 -12.65 -6.67
N PHE A 87 -13.30 -13.52 -7.37
CA PHE A 87 -11.87 -13.37 -7.63
C PHE A 87 -11.51 -12.11 -8.44
N VAL A 88 -12.39 -11.66 -9.34
CA VAL A 88 -12.26 -10.38 -10.04
C VAL A 88 -13.60 -9.67 -9.97
N VAL A 89 -13.57 -8.39 -9.57
CA VAL A 89 -14.75 -7.57 -9.36
C VAL A 89 -14.72 -6.35 -10.26
N ALA A 90 -15.80 -6.13 -10.99
CA ALA A 90 -15.97 -4.96 -11.86
C ALA A 90 -16.71 -3.83 -11.13
N VAL A 91 -15.99 -2.79 -10.73
CA VAL A 91 -16.53 -1.60 -10.07
C VAL A 91 -16.97 -0.57 -11.10
N CYS A 92 -18.19 -0.07 -10.96
CA CYS A 92 -18.79 0.89 -11.87
C CYS A 92 -18.16 2.29 -11.70
N THR A 93 -17.57 2.80 -12.77
CA THR A 93 -17.06 4.18 -12.87
C THR A 93 -18.07 5.13 -13.52
N CYS A 94 -19.03 4.59 -14.29
CA CYS A 94 -19.95 5.41 -15.09
C CYS A 94 -21.23 5.85 -14.36
N ARG A 95 -21.47 5.36 -13.13
CA ARG A 95 -22.65 5.61 -12.28
C ARG A 95 -24.03 5.37 -12.92
N ARG A 96 -24.10 4.58 -13.99
CA ARG A 96 -25.35 4.18 -14.65
C ARG A 96 -25.84 2.80 -14.25
N SER A 97 -25.06 2.08 -13.45
CA SER A 97 -25.42 0.74 -13.03
C SER A 97 -26.65 0.76 -12.13
N ARG A 98 -27.57 -0.18 -12.36
CA ARG A 98 -28.71 -0.43 -11.46
C ARG A 98 -28.31 -1.17 -10.20
N SER A 99 -27.13 -1.78 -10.20
CA SER A 99 -26.54 -2.52 -9.07
C SER A 99 -25.27 -1.84 -8.55
N TYR A 100 -25.22 -0.50 -8.61
CA TYR A 100 -24.10 0.28 -8.07
C TYR A 100 -23.75 -0.20 -6.65
N PRO A 101 -22.48 -0.49 -6.33
CA PRO A 101 -21.25 -0.13 -7.06
C PRO A 101 -20.80 -1.10 -8.16
N TRP A 102 -21.51 -2.18 -8.43
CA TRP A 102 -21.10 -3.21 -9.39
C TRP A 102 -21.42 -2.82 -10.82
N CYS A 103 -20.60 -3.23 -11.77
CA CYS A 103 -20.84 -3.00 -13.19
C CYS A 103 -21.88 -4.00 -13.74
N ASP A 104 -22.99 -3.50 -14.26
CA ASP A 104 -24.06 -4.28 -14.92
C ASP A 104 -24.04 -4.14 -16.46
N THR A 105 -22.90 -3.72 -17.02
CA THR A 105 -22.69 -3.38 -18.44
C THR A 105 -23.42 -2.12 -18.95
N SER A 106 -24.10 -1.35 -18.09
CA SER A 106 -24.76 -0.08 -18.49
C SER A 106 -23.80 0.93 -19.12
N HIS A 107 -22.48 0.78 -18.92
CA HIS A 107 -21.48 1.63 -19.56
C HIS A 107 -21.55 1.58 -21.09
N ARG A 108 -21.86 0.40 -21.67
CA ARG A 108 -21.92 0.13 -23.12
C ARG A 108 -22.98 0.94 -23.86
N ARG A 109 -23.99 1.44 -23.14
CA ARG A 109 -25.05 2.29 -23.72
C ARG A 109 -24.56 3.65 -24.19
N ARG A 110 -23.27 3.99 -23.99
CA ARG A 110 -22.61 5.11 -24.67
C ARG A 110 -22.16 4.64 -26.04
N THR A 111 -22.77 5.18 -27.10
CA THR A 111 -22.14 5.23 -28.43
C THR A 111 -20.77 5.88 -28.25
N ARG A 112 -19.71 5.18 -28.66
CA ARG A 112 -18.31 5.57 -28.46
C ARG A 112 -18.09 7.02 -28.91
N LYS A 113 -17.61 7.89 -28.03
CA LYS A 113 -16.77 9.00 -28.47
C LYS A 113 -15.34 8.46 -28.48
N PRO A 114 -14.61 8.48 -29.60
CA PRO A 114 -13.23 8.02 -29.62
C PRO A 114 -12.42 8.87 -28.64
N SER A 115 -11.70 8.21 -27.74
CA SER A 115 -10.71 8.86 -26.87
C SER A 115 -9.57 9.37 -27.74
N ARG A 116 -9.23 10.64 -27.60
CA ARG A 116 -8.05 11.25 -28.23
C ARG A 116 -6.81 10.86 -27.43
N ASP A 117 -6.40 9.62 -27.53
CA ASP A 117 -5.16 9.11 -26.93
C ASP A 117 -4.53 8.12 -27.90
N ALA A 118 -3.98 8.66 -28.99
CA ALA A 118 -3.08 7.99 -29.93
C ALA A 118 -2.43 9.04 -30.85
N THR A 119 -1.69 10.00 -30.28
CA THR A 119 -0.68 10.76 -31.02
C THR A 119 0.37 11.25 -30.04
N ASP A 120 1.46 10.49 -29.94
CA ASP A 120 2.83 11.01 -29.85
C ASP A 120 3.70 10.14 -30.76
#